data_AF-A0AAD7K827-F1
#
_entry.id   AF-A0AAD7K827-F1
#
_cell.length_a   1.000
_cell.length_b   1.000
_cell.length_c   1.000
_cell.angle_alpha   90.00
_cell.angle_beta   90.00
_cell.angle_gamma   90.00
#
_symmetry.space_group_name_H-M   'P 1'
#
loop_
_entity.id
_entity.type
_entity.pdbx_description
1 polymer ?
#
loop_
_entity_poly.entity_id
_entity_poly.type
_entity_poly.pdbx_seq_one_letter_code
_entity_poly.pdbx_strand_id
1 'polypeptide(L)'
;MRTLYAHLGNTSRGSLLLCSPKLKSSDSAILSPIIQHFPSLIPRPNWSLSMPGSSKDSYKTRGQLEAENKELCKQLALAHQNVTVRDQILEEANATMVFQNMGLKKMNALHEQEEKAMTDRARLFKGKAQCLSLDKFYQEVQGLEEGRRAKEAGKEAKKVTRQRRKELREVVEKEWAEMKCKHAEKVEAWEKECEALTKGGARKKDLPPKPKLGKKPQVPAEEDVDDDKEEEESLDDGNV
;
A
#
# COMPACT_ATOMS: atom_id res chain seq x y z
N MET A 1 -19.53 -12.50 -18.15
CA MET A 1 -18.83 -13.28 -19.21
C MET A 1 -18.84 -12.62 -20.60
N ARG A 2 -19.79 -11.74 -20.96
CA ARG A 2 -19.79 -11.08 -22.30
C ARG A 2 -18.72 -9.99 -22.51
N THR A 3 -18.06 -9.50 -21.46
CA THR A 3 -17.17 -8.33 -21.51
C THR A 3 -15.72 -8.64 -21.93
N LEU A 4 -15.21 -9.85 -21.64
CA LEU A 4 -13.88 -10.27 -22.11
C LEU A 4 -13.87 -10.61 -23.62
N TYR A 5 -15.01 -11.03 -24.18
CA TYR A 5 -15.13 -11.40 -25.59
C TYR A 5 -15.32 -10.22 -26.55
N ALA A 6 -15.78 -9.06 -26.07
CA ALA A 6 -15.98 -7.89 -26.92
C ALA A 6 -14.66 -7.34 -27.52
N HIS A 7 -13.54 -7.53 -26.82
CA HIS A 7 -12.21 -7.12 -27.29
C HIS A 7 -11.50 -8.21 -28.11
N LEU A 8 -11.98 -9.46 -28.06
CA LEU A 8 -11.46 -10.56 -28.88
C LEU A 8 -11.96 -10.51 -30.33
N GLY A 9 -13.09 -9.86 -30.60
CA GLY A 9 -13.72 -9.83 -31.94
C GLY A 9 -13.32 -8.66 -32.85
N ASN A 10 -12.64 -7.64 -32.34
CA ASN A 10 -12.37 -6.40 -33.09
C ASN A 10 -10.95 -6.28 -33.67
N THR A 11 -10.15 -7.35 -33.64
CA THR A 11 -8.84 -7.38 -34.30
C THR A 11 -8.99 -7.80 -35.77
N SER A 12 -8.87 -6.83 -36.68
CA SER A 12 -8.88 -7.03 -38.14
C SER A 12 -7.74 -7.93 -38.66
N ARG A 13 -6.80 -8.35 -37.81
CA ARG A 13 -5.72 -9.29 -38.13
C ARG A 13 -5.76 -10.44 -37.13
N GLY A 14 -5.93 -11.66 -37.64
CA GLY A 14 -5.91 -12.93 -36.88
C GLY A 14 -4.54 -13.30 -36.31
N SER A 15 -3.81 -12.33 -35.76
CA SER A 15 -2.58 -12.56 -35.01
C SER A 15 -2.81 -12.13 -33.56
N LEU A 16 -2.91 -13.11 -32.67
CA LEU A 16 -2.92 -12.92 -31.24
C LEU A 16 -1.52 -12.46 -30.81
N LEU A 17 -1.25 -11.15 -30.90
CA LEU A 17 -0.03 -10.59 -30.35
C LEU A 17 -0.26 -10.36 -28.86
N LEU A 18 0.22 -11.30 -28.03
CA LEU A 18 0.49 -11.05 -26.63
C LEU A 18 1.40 -9.80 -26.58
N CYS A 19 0.86 -8.69 -26.09
CA CYS A 19 1.55 -7.41 -26.09
C CYS A 19 2.81 -7.53 -25.24
N SER A 20 3.97 -7.18 -25.82
CA SER A 20 5.30 -7.42 -25.25
C SER A 20 5.74 -6.49 -24.10
N PRO A 21 5.12 -5.34 -23.79
CA PRO A 21 5.46 -4.61 -22.57
C PRO A 21 4.56 -5.04 -21.40
N LYS A 22 5.14 -5.14 -20.20
CA LYS A 22 4.42 -5.24 -18.92
C LYS A 22 3.27 -4.24 -18.92
N LEU A 23 2.04 -4.74 -18.79
CA LEU A 23 0.85 -3.90 -18.76
C LEU A 23 0.93 -2.96 -17.56
N LYS A 24 1.39 -1.74 -17.83
CA LYS A 24 1.31 -0.65 -16.85
C LYS A 24 -0.16 -0.31 -16.69
N SER A 25 -0.53 0.16 -15.50
CA SER A 25 -1.89 0.65 -15.20
C SER A 25 -2.41 1.67 -16.25
N SER A 26 -1.49 2.35 -16.94
CA SER A 26 -1.76 3.28 -18.05
C SER A 26 -2.13 2.62 -19.39
N ASP A 27 -1.69 1.39 -19.64
CA ASP A 27 -1.69 0.76 -20.97
C ASP A 27 -2.82 -0.26 -21.12
N SER A 28 -3.21 -0.90 -20.02
CA SER A 28 -4.51 -1.56 -19.95
C SER A 28 -5.56 -0.48 -19.83
N ALA A 29 -6.46 -0.35 -20.82
CA ALA A 29 -7.66 0.45 -20.67
C ALA A 29 -8.43 -0.08 -19.45
N ILE A 30 -8.19 0.51 -18.28
CA ILE A 30 -9.02 0.34 -17.11
C ILE A 30 -10.39 0.76 -17.63
N LEU A 31 -11.25 -0.23 -17.87
CA LEU A 31 -12.61 0.02 -18.31
C LEU A 31 -13.15 1.06 -17.34
N SER A 32 -13.50 2.22 -17.87
CA SER A 32 -14.02 3.31 -17.06
C SER A 32 -15.06 2.70 -16.14
N PRO A 33 -14.94 2.89 -14.81
CA PRO A 33 -15.88 2.29 -13.88
C PRO A 33 -17.27 2.60 -14.41
N ILE A 34 -18.14 1.59 -14.47
CA ILE A 34 -19.53 1.83 -14.85
C ILE A 34 -20.07 2.73 -13.75
N ILE A 35 -20.04 4.04 -13.97
CA ILE A 35 -20.62 5.02 -13.08
C ILE A 35 -22.11 4.76 -13.22
N GLN A 36 -22.65 3.91 -12.33
CA GLN A 36 -24.07 3.74 -12.25
C GLN A 36 -24.64 5.11 -11.91
N HIS A 37 -25.35 5.68 -12.87
CA HIS A 37 -26.08 6.91 -12.63
C HIS A 37 -27.07 6.64 -11.50
N PHE A 38 -27.15 7.58 -10.56
CA PHE A 38 -28.11 7.49 -9.48
C PHE A 38 -29.52 7.22 -10.07
N PRO A 39 -30.25 6.21 -9.58
CA PRO A 39 -31.52 5.82 -10.18
C PRO A 39 -32.46 7.01 -10.29
N SER A 40 -32.90 7.35 -11.51
CA SER A 40 -33.80 8.48 -11.77
C SER A 40 -35.18 8.32 -11.11
N LEU A 41 -35.48 7.10 -10.64
CA LEU A 41 -36.72 6.78 -9.94
C LEU A 41 -36.78 7.30 -8.50
N ILE A 42 -35.64 7.63 -7.87
CA ILE A 42 -35.62 8.10 -6.48
C ILE A 42 -35.64 9.64 -6.48
N PRO A 43 -36.70 10.26 -5.94
CA PRO A 43 -36.77 11.71 -5.87
C PRO A 43 -35.69 12.27 -4.95
N ARG A 44 -35.17 13.45 -5.31
CA ARG A 44 -34.17 14.14 -4.50
C ARG A 44 -34.83 14.77 -3.26
N PRO A 45 -34.23 14.66 -2.07
CA PRO A 45 -34.76 15.31 -0.88
C PRO A 45 -34.71 16.83 -1.05
N ASN A 46 -35.75 17.51 -0.57
CA ASN A 46 -35.78 18.96 -0.55
C ASN A 46 -35.03 19.51 0.67
N TRP A 47 -33.77 19.85 0.47
CA TRP A 47 -32.91 20.43 1.50
C TRP A 47 -33.24 21.90 1.84
N SER A 48 -34.09 22.58 1.06
CA SER A 48 -34.46 23.97 1.35
C SER A 48 -35.18 24.12 2.70
N LEU A 49 -35.78 23.03 3.20
CA LEU A 49 -36.52 23.01 4.46
C LEU A 49 -35.62 23.07 5.69
N SER A 50 -34.39 22.54 5.60
CA SER A 50 -33.42 22.54 6.72
C SER A 50 -32.56 23.80 6.78
N MET A 51 -32.68 24.71 5.81
CA MET A 51 -31.81 25.89 5.74
C MET A 51 -32.23 26.96 6.76
N PRO A 52 -31.29 27.49 7.58
CA PRO A 52 -31.59 28.55 8.53
C PRO A 52 -32.05 29.81 7.75
N GLY A 53 -33.30 30.20 7.94
CA GLY A 53 -33.93 31.33 7.24
C GLY A 53 -35.09 30.97 6.30
N SER A 54 -35.43 29.68 6.15
CA SER A 54 -36.64 29.26 5.42
C SER A 54 -37.94 29.66 6.15
N SER A 55 -37.89 29.77 7.48
CA SER A 55 -38.99 30.20 8.34
C SER A 55 -38.88 31.69 8.66
N LYS A 56 -39.34 32.55 7.73
CA LYS A 56 -39.40 34.01 7.97
C LYS A 56 -40.55 34.43 8.88
N ASP A 57 -41.42 33.52 9.28
CA ASP A 57 -42.59 33.82 10.10
C ASP A 57 -42.29 33.66 11.59
N SER A 58 -42.40 34.75 12.35
CA SER A 58 -42.16 34.80 13.79
C SER A 58 -43.25 34.12 14.62
N TYR A 59 -44.37 33.73 14.00
CA TYR A 59 -45.47 33.05 14.66
C TYR A 59 -46.07 31.97 13.73
N LYS A 60 -45.83 30.71 14.07
CA LYS A 60 -46.48 29.54 13.44
C LYS A 60 -47.55 29.00 14.37
N THR A 61 -48.73 28.69 13.82
CA THR A 61 -49.76 27.98 14.58
C THR A 61 -49.34 26.52 14.80
N ARG A 62 -49.79 25.89 15.89
CA ARG A 62 -49.52 24.48 16.18
C ARG A 62 -49.76 23.55 14.98
N GLY A 63 -50.86 23.73 14.24
CA GLY A 63 -51.16 22.92 13.07
C GLY A 63 -50.14 23.06 11.93
N GLN A 64 -49.54 24.24 11.76
CA GLN A 64 -48.48 24.47 10.77
C GLN A 64 -47.19 23.78 11.17
N LEU A 65 -46.83 23.81 12.46
CA LEU A 65 -45.67 23.09 12.98
C LEU A 65 -45.82 21.57 12.85
N GLU A 66 -47.02 21.03 13.10
CA GLU A 66 -47.30 19.60 12.91
C GLU A 66 -47.21 19.20 11.42
N ALA A 67 -47.65 20.04 10.50
CA ALA A 67 -47.52 19.81 9.06
C ALA A 67 -46.06 19.86 8.59
N GLU A 68 -45.30 20.85 9.06
CA GLU A 68 -43.87 21.00 8.77
C GLU A 68 -43.07 19.81 9.32
N ASN A 69 -43.34 19.38 10.55
CA ASN A 69 -42.72 18.18 11.11
C ASN A 69 -43.01 16.93 10.28
N LYS A 70 -44.26 16.75 9.82
CA LYS A 70 -44.61 15.63 8.93
C LYS A 70 -43.84 15.69 7.61
N GLU A 71 -43.67 16.88 7.04
CA GLU A 71 -42.91 17.05 5.81
C GLU A 71 -41.42 16.81 6.03
N LEU A 72 -40.82 17.36 7.09
CA LEU A 72 -39.43 17.10 7.47
C LEU A 72 -39.17 15.61 7.69
N CYS A 73 -40.07 14.89 8.37
CA CYS A 73 -39.95 13.45 8.54
C CYS A 73 -39.95 12.69 7.20
N LYS A 74 -40.80 13.07 6.25
CA LYS A 74 -40.80 12.47 4.90
C LYS A 74 -39.50 12.75 4.16
N GLN A 75 -39.02 13.99 4.22
CA GLN A 75 -37.79 14.40 3.52
C GLN A 75 -36.55 13.74 4.14
N LEU A 76 -36.53 13.54 5.46
CA LEU A 76 -35.50 12.78 6.15
C LEU A 76 -35.52 11.31 5.72
N ALA A 77 -36.71 10.69 5.63
CA ALA A 77 -36.82 9.31 5.13
C ALA A 77 -36.31 9.17 3.68
N LEU A 78 -36.64 10.12 2.81
CA LEU A 78 -36.11 10.18 1.44
C LEU A 78 -34.59 10.39 1.43
N ALA A 79 -34.05 11.23 2.31
CA ALA A 79 -32.61 11.45 2.42
C ALA A 79 -31.89 10.17 2.86
N HIS A 80 -32.42 9.45 3.83
CA HIS A 80 -31.88 8.14 4.24
C HIS A 80 -31.86 7.16 3.08
N GLN A 81 -32.97 7.02 2.34
CA GLN A 81 -33.02 6.15 1.17
C GLN A 81 -31.98 6.56 0.10
N ASN A 82 -31.80 7.85 -0.14
CA ASN A 82 -30.79 8.37 -1.06
C ASN A 82 -29.36 8.02 -0.61
N VAL A 83 -29.06 8.12 0.68
CA VAL A 83 -27.75 7.76 1.24
C VAL A 83 -27.50 6.27 1.06
N THR A 84 -28.45 5.41 1.46
CA THR A 84 -28.32 3.96 1.31
C THR A 84 -28.04 3.54 -0.14
N VAL A 85 -28.73 4.13 -1.11
CA VAL A 85 -28.50 3.81 -2.53
C VAL A 85 -27.15 4.31 -3.01
N ARG A 86 -26.68 5.47 -2.54
CA ARG A 86 -25.32 5.94 -2.85
C ARG A 86 -24.26 5.02 -2.27
N ASP A 87 -24.45 4.56 -1.04
CA ASP A 87 -23.51 3.65 -0.39
C ASP A 87 -23.41 2.33 -1.15
N GLN A 88 -24.53 1.78 -1.62
CA GLN A 88 -24.56 0.60 -2.48
C GLN A 88 -23.80 0.82 -3.79
N ILE A 89 -24.02 1.95 -4.48
CA ILE A 89 -23.30 2.29 -5.72
C ILE A 89 -21.79 2.40 -5.46
N LEU A 90 -21.38 3.01 -4.35
CA LEU A 90 -19.97 3.11 -3.97
C LEU A 90 -19.35 1.75 -3.65
N GLU A 91 -20.09 0.89 -2.95
CA GLU A 91 -19.66 -0.48 -2.66
C GLU A 91 -19.45 -1.29 -3.94
N GLU A 92 -20.40 -1.23 -4.88
CA GLU A 92 -20.30 -1.89 -6.18
C GLU A 92 -19.12 -1.37 -7.02
N ALA A 93 -18.90 -0.05 -7.01
CA ALA A 93 -17.76 0.57 -7.69
C ALA A 93 -16.43 0.09 -7.10
N ASN A 94 -16.33 0.06 -5.77
CA ASN A 94 -15.14 -0.43 -5.05
C ASN A 94 -14.90 -1.92 -5.34
N ALA A 95 -15.93 -2.75 -5.31
CA ALA A 95 -15.84 -4.18 -5.62
C ALA A 95 -15.32 -4.39 -7.06
N THR A 96 -15.82 -3.61 -8.02
CA THR A 96 -15.38 -3.66 -9.41
C THR A 96 -13.91 -3.28 -9.54
N MET A 97 -13.47 -2.23 -8.85
CA MET A 97 -12.07 -1.80 -8.84
C MET A 97 -11.14 -2.88 -8.26
N VAL A 98 -11.53 -3.51 -7.15
CA VAL A 98 -10.76 -4.61 -6.55
C VAL A 98 -10.65 -5.78 -7.53
N PHE A 99 -11.75 -6.15 -8.20
CA PHE A 99 -11.76 -7.22 -9.20
C PHE A 99 -10.82 -6.92 -10.38
N GLN A 100 -10.88 -5.69 -10.91
CA GLN A 100 -9.97 -5.24 -11.97
C GLN A 100 -8.50 -5.31 -11.53
N ASN A 101 -8.19 -4.83 -10.32
CA ASN A 101 -6.84 -4.88 -9.76
C ASN A 101 -6.33 -6.32 -9.58
N MET A 102 -7.18 -7.24 -9.13
CA MET A 102 -6.82 -8.67 -9.04
C MET A 102 -6.53 -9.26 -10.42
N GLY A 103 -7.34 -8.93 -11.43
CA GLY A 103 -7.10 -9.33 -12.81
C GLY A 103 -5.75 -8.83 -13.35
N LEU A 104 -5.44 -7.55 -13.11
CA LEU A 104 -4.15 -6.96 -13.51
C LEU A 104 -2.97 -7.62 -12.80
N LYS A 105 -3.07 -7.88 -11.49
CA LYS A 105 -2.03 -8.61 -10.75
C LYS A 105 -1.79 -9.99 -11.33
N LYS A 106 -2.85 -10.72 -11.66
CA LYS A 106 -2.74 -12.05 -12.28
C LYS A 106 -2.07 -12.00 -13.66
N MET A 107 -2.45 -11.04 -14.51
CA MET A 107 -1.83 -10.86 -15.83
C MET A 107 -0.35 -10.49 -15.71
N ASN A 108 0.00 -9.61 -14.77
CA ASN A 108 1.40 -9.24 -14.54
C ASN A 108 2.22 -10.40 -13.96
N ALA A 109 1.65 -11.22 -13.07
CA ALA A 109 2.32 -12.41 -12.56
C ALA A 109 2.60 -13.44 -13.67
N LEU A 110 1.64 -13.64 -14.58
CA LEU A 110 1.86 -14.50 -15.76
C LEU A 110 2.95 -13.95 -16.67
N HIS A 111 2.95 -12.64 -16.94
CA HIS A 111 4.00 -11.99 -17.72
C HIS A 111 5.38 -12.16 -17.06
N GLU A 112 5.47 -11.98 -15.74
CA GLU A 112 6.73 -12.20 -14.99
C GLU A 112 7.18 -13.67 -15.05
N GLN A 113 6.25 -14.63 -14.98
CA GLN A 113 6.58 -16.05 -15.16
C GLN A 113 7.07 -16.35 -16.57
N GLU A 114 6.42 -15.79 -17.60
CA GLU A 114 6.83 -15.91 -18.99
C GLU A 114 8.23 -15.31 -19.22
N GLU A 115 8.53 -14.13 -18.66
CA GLU A 115 9.85 -13.50 -18.76
C GLU A 115 10.95 -14.28 -18.02
N LYS A 116 10.62 -14.90 -16.89
CA LYS A 116 11.55 -15.79 -16.15
C LYS A 116 11.80 -17.09 -16.90
N ALA A 117 10.78 -17.65 -17.55
CA ALA A 117 10.88 -18.86 -18.35
C ALA A 117 11.57 -18.65 -19.71
N MET A 118 11.82 -17.40 -20.13
CA MET A 118 12.64 -17.14 -21.30
C MET A 118 14.08 -17.58 -21.04
N THR A 119 14.47 -18.71 -21.65
CA THR A 119 15.86 -19.14 -21.75
C THR A 119 16.73 -18.02 -22.33
N ASP A 120 18.02 -18.01 -22.02
CA ASP A 120 18.96 -17.01 -22.56
C ASP A 120 18.94 -16.97 -24.09
N ARG A 121 18.70 -18.12 -24.74
CA ARG A 121 18.45 -18.21 -26.17
C ARG A 121 17.18 -17.45 -26.59
N ALA A 122 16.07 -17.57 -25.87
CA ALA A 122 14.85 -16.82 -26.15
C ALA A 122 15.03 -15.30 -25.93
N ARG A 123 15.88 -14.91 -24.96
CA ARG A 123 16.23 -13.50 -24.70
C ARG A 123 17.05 -12.87 -25.82
N LEU A 124 18.06 -13.58 -26.34
CA LEU A 124 18.89 -13.10 -27.45
C LEU A 124 18.06 -12.76 -28.69
N PHE A 125 16.96 -13.49 -28.91
CA PHE A 125 16.10 -13.30 -30.07
C PHE A 125 14.80 -12.55 -29.77
N LYS A 126 14.59 -12.07 -28.53
CA LYS A 126 13.35 -11.41 -28.08
C LYS A 126 12.08 -12.17 -28.48
N GLY A 127 12.14 -13.50 -28.46
CA GLY A 127 11.05 -14.38 -28.89
C GLY A 127 10.67 -14.32 -30.38
N LYS A 128 11.50 -13.74 -31.27
CA LYS A 128 11.26 -13.64 -32.71
C LYS A 128 12.45 -14.14 -33.52
N ALA A 129 12.22 -14.72 -34.68
CA ALA A 129 13.33 -15.02 -35.60
C ALA A 129 13.99 -13.69 -36.04
N GLN A 130 15.23 -13.47 -35.63
CA GLN A 130 16.03 -12.30 -36.03
C GLN A 130 17.29 -12.78 -36.76
N CYS A 131 17.61 -12.13 -37.87
CA CYS A 131 18.90 -12.28 -38.54
C CYS A 131 19.84 -11.21 -37.99
N LEU A 132 20.71 -11.60 -37.07
CA LEU A 132 21.74 -10.72 -36.52
C LEU A 132 23.02 -10.88 -37.35
N SER A 133 23.72 -9.77 -37.60
CA SER A 133 25.09 -9.83 -38.09
C SER A 133 25.99 -10.35 -36.97
N LEU A 134 27.13 -10.95 -37.33
CA LEU A 134 28.07 -11.54 -36.38
C LEU A 134 28.45 -10.58 -35.25
N ASP A 135 28.77 -9.32 -35.58
CA ASP A 135 29.14 -8.30 -34.60
C ASP A 135 28.00 -7.96 -33.62
N LYS A 136 26.76 -7.90 -34.11
CA LYS A 136 25.58 -7.60 -33.28
C LYS A 136 25.28 -8.75 -32.33
N PHE A 137 25.45 -9.99 -32.79
CA PHE A 137 25.32 -11.17 -31.96
C PHE A 137 26.32 -11.13 -30.79
N TYR A 138 27.59 -10.85 -31.07
CA TYR A 138 28.61 -10.75 -30.01
C TYR A 138 28.33 -9.61 -29.02
N GLN A 139 27.88 -8.44 -29.51
CA GLN A 139 27.50 -7.33 -28.64
C GLN A 139 26.32 -7.69 -27.71
N GLU A 140 25.30 -8.39 -28.22
CA GLU A 140 24.17 -8.83 -27.39
C GLU A 140 24.57 -9.88 -26.36
N VAL A 141 25.43 -10.84 -26.72
CA VAL A 141 25.97 -11.83 -25.78
C VAL A 141 26.78 -11.14 -24.68
N GLN A 142 27.68 -10.22 -25.03
CA GLN A 142 28.45 -9.45 -24.04
C GLN A 142 27.55 -8.65 -23.10
N GLY A 143 26.52 -7.98 -23.64
CA GLY A 143 25.56 -7.24 -22.83
C GLY A 143 24.80 -8.13 -21.84
N LEU A 144 24.47 -9.38 -22.21
CA LEU A 144 23.85 -10.34 -21.30
C LEU A 144 24.81 -10.79 -20.19
N GLU A 145 26.07 -11.07 -20.53
CA GLU A 145 27.10 -11.46 -19.56
C GLU A 145 27.41 -10.33 -18.56
N GLU A 146 27.58 -9.10 -19.06
CA GLU A 146 27.76 -7.91 -18.23
C GLU A 146 26.55 -7.68 -17.33
N GLY A 147 25.34 -7.84 -17.86
CA GLY A 147 24.10 -7.78 -17.10
C GLY A 147 24.04 -8.82 -15.98
N ARG A 148 24.46 -10.07 -16.24
CA ARG A 148 24.54 -11.13 -15.21
C ARG A 148 25.55 -10.76 -14.13
N ARG A 149 26.74 -10.34 -14.52
CA ARG A 149 27.80 -9.93 -13.59
C ARG A 149 27.37 -8.74 -12.72
N ALA A 150 26.69 -7.76 -13.29
CA ALA A 150 26.16 -6.62 -12.55
C ALA A 150 25.07 -7.04 -11.55
N LYS A 151 24.19 -7.98 -11.92
CA LYS A 151 23.18 -8.55 -11.00
C LYS A 151 23.82 -9.32 -9.84
N GLU A 152 24.82 -10.14 -10.12
CA GLU A 152 25.57 -10.89 -9.09
C GLU A 152 26.30 -9.93 -8.14
N ALA A 153 27.04 -8.97 -8.67
CA ALA A 153 27.71 -7.94 -7.87
C ALA A 153 26.72 -7.12 -7.03
N GLY A 154 25.54 -6.80 -7.59
CA GLY A 154 24.47 -6.12 -6.86
C GLY A 154 23.90 -6.97 -5.72
N LYS A 155 23.72 -8.28 -5.93
CA LYS A 155 23.29 -9.22 -4.88
C LYS A 155 24.33 -9.31 -3.75
N GLU A 156 25.62 -9.35 -4.09
CA GLU A 156 26.71 -9.36 -3.12
C GLU A 156 26.78 -8.06 -2.31
N ALA A 157 26.72 -6.90 -2.98
CA ALA A 157 26.70 -5.60 -2.32
C ALA A 157 25.53 -5.48 -1.33
N LYS A 158 24.31 -5.93 -1.72
CA LYS A 158 23.14 -5.97 -0.85
C LYS A 158 23.31 -6.90 0.36
N LYS A 159 23.98 -8.04 0.20
CA LYS A 159 24.29 -8.94 1.32
C LYS A 159 25.24 -8.27 2.32
N VAL A 160 26.27 -7.59 1.83
CA VAL A 160 27.24 -6.88 2.67
C VAL A 160 26.58 -5.74 3.44
N THR A 161 25.73 -4.93 2.79
CA THR A 161 25.01 -3.84 3.47
C THR A 161 24.05 -4.38 4.53
N ARG A 162 23.34 -5.48 4.24
CA ARG A 162 22.46 -6.14 5.22
C ARG A 162 23.23 -6.67 6.43
N GLN A 163 24.39 -7.28 6.22
CA GLN A 163 25.25 -7.77 7.30
C GLN A 163 25.75 -6.61 8.17
N ARG A 164 26.26 -5.55 7.55
CA ARG A 164 26.72 -4.35 8.25
C ARG A 164 25.61 -3.70 9.09
N ARG A 165 24.39 -3.61 8.55
CA ARG A 165 23.21 -3.08 9.28
C ARG A 165 22.85 -3.96 10.48
N LYS A 166 22.97 -5.28 10.34
CA LYS A 166 22.74 -6.22 11.45
C LYS A 166 23.79 -6.03 12.55
N GLU A 167 25.06 -5.94 12.18
CA GLU A 167 26.16 -5.70 13.13
C GLU A 167 25.97 -4.37 13.90
N LEU A 168 25.62 -3.28 13.19
CA LEU A 168 25.34 -1.99 13.82
C LEU A 168 24.16 -2.06 14.78
N ARG A 169 23.10 -2.81 14.43
CA ARG A 169 21.94 -3.01 15.32
C ARG A 169 22.33 -3.76 16.58
N GLU A 170 23.16 -4.81 16.47
CA GLU A 170 23.64 -5.59 17.59
C GLU A 170 24.52 -4.75 18.55
N VAL A 171 25.37 -3.86 18.03
CA VAL A 171 26.16 -2.92 18.85
C VAL A 171 25.25 -1.97 19.63
N VAL A 172 24.29 -1.35 18.95
CA VAL A 172 23.32 -0.43 19.59
C VAL A 172 22.46 -1.14 20.64
N GLU A 173 22.09 -2.40 20.41
CA GLU A 173 21.33 -3.20 21.38
C GLU A 173 22.16 -3.54 22.63
N LYS A 174 23.44 -3.86 22.47
CA LYS A 174 24.37 -4.08 23.60
C LYS A 174 24.52 -2.82 24.44
N GLU A 175 24.79 -1.68 23.82
CA GLU A 175 24.91 -0.38 24.52
C GLU A 175 23.60 -0.02 25.25
N TRP A 176 22.45 -0.27 24.63
CA TRP A 176 21.16 -0.03 25.25
C TRP A 176 20.88 -0.95 26.45
N ALA A 177 21.30 -2.23 26.36
CA ALA A 177 21.20 -3.16 27.46
C ALA A 177 22.07 -2.71 28.65
N GLU A 178 23.30 -2.27 28.41
CA GLU A 178 24.16 -1.71 29.46
C GLU A 178 23.57 -0.47 30.12
N MET A 179 22.98 0.44 29.32
CA MET A 179 22.29 1.62 29.86
C MET A 179 21.09 1.25 30.74
N LYS A 180 20.34 0.21 30.37
CA LYS A 180 19.24 -0.31 31.20
C LYS A 180 19.75 -0.89 32.51
N CYS A 181 20.82 -1.67 32.51
CA CYS A 181 21.41 -2.23 33.73
C CYS A 181 21.87 -1.11 34.68
N LYS A 182 22.65 -0.15 34.17
CA LYS A 182 23.11 1.02 34.97
C LYS A 182 21.94 1.87 35.49
N HIS A 183 20.83 1.93 34.75
CA HIS A 183 19.64 2.65 35.19
C HIS A 183 18.90 1.89 36.30
N ALA A 184 18.79 0.56 36.19
CA ALA A 184 18.19 -0.28 37.23
C ALA A 184 18.93 -0.11 38.56
N GLU A 185 20.27 -0.17 38.54
CA GLU A 185 21.10 0.08 39.74
C GLU A 185 20.85 1.46 40.35
N LYS A 186 20.75 2.51 39.52
CA LYS A 186 20.43 3.88 39.97
C LYS A 186 19.03 3.99 40.56
N VAL A 187 18.05 3.29 40.00
CA VAL A 187 16.68 3.28 40.52
C VAL A 187 16.63 2.55 41.86
N GLU A 188 17.31 1.42 42.01
CA GLU A 188 17.40 0.71 43.29
C GLU A 188 18.09 1.56 44.38
N ALA A 189 19.17 2.26 44.04
CA ALA A 189 19.83 3.19 44.96
C ALA A 189 18.89 4.34 45.37
N TRP A 190 18.19 4.92 44.40
CA TRP A 190 17.21 5.98 44.64
C TRP A 190 16.02 5.51 45.50
N GLU A 191 15.53 4.29 45.28
CA GLU A 191 14.46 3.69 46.09
C GLU A 191 14.92 3.51 47.55
N LYS A 192 16.14 3.00 47.77
CA LYS A 192 16.74 2.89 49.11
C LYS A 192 16.88 4.25 49.81
N GLU A 193 17.33 5.29 49.10
CA GLU A 193 17.42 6.65 49.62
C GLU A 193 16.03 7.23 49.96
N CYS A 194 15.05 7.02 49.09
CA CYS A 194 13.67 7.45 49.32
C CYS A 194 13.02 6.75 50.53
N GLU A 195 13.29 5.45 50.70
CA GLU A 195 12.85 4.68 51.87
C GLU A 195 13.50 5.21 53.15
N ALA A 196 14.78 5.57 53.12
CA ALA A 196 15.46 6.16 54.27
C ALA A 196 14.89 7.54 54.64
N LEU A 197 14.64 8.41 53.64
CA LEU A 197 14.07 9.75 53.85
C LEU A 197 12.62 9.70 54.34
N THR A 198 11.80 8.78 53.83
CA THR A 198 10.43 8.59 54.30
C THR A 198 10.38 8.09 55.74
N LYS A 199 11.27 7.16 56.14
CA LYS A 199 11.43 6.75 57.54
C LYS A 199 11.88 7.90 58.44
N GLY A 200 12.65 8.85 57.91
CA GLY A 200 13.06 10.09 58.59
C GLY A 200 11.97 11.18 58.67
N GLY A 201 10.75 10.91 58.19
CA GLY A 201 9.63 11.86 58.25
C GLY A 201 9.62 12.92 57.14
N ALA A 202 10.42 12.75 56.08
CA ALA A 202 10.40 13.65 54.93
C ALA A 202 9.04 13.60 54.20
N ARG A 203 8.54 14.76 53.76
CA ARG A 203 7.30 14.82 52.98
C ARG A 203 7.56 14.35 51.55
N LYS A 204 6.54 13.85 50.88
CA LYS A 204 6.64 13.35 49.50
C LYS A 204 7.17 14.37 48.48
N LYS A 205 7.01 15.67 48.75
CA LYS A 205 7.48 16.76 47.88
C LYS A 205 9.00 17.00 47.99
N ASP A 206 9.61 16.52 49.08
CA ASP A 206 11.03 16.74 49.40
C ASP A 206 11.90 15.52 49.01
N LEU A 207 11.29 14.48 48.44
CA LEU A 207 11.99 13.31 47.92
C LEU A 207 12.76 13.66 46.64
N PRO A 208 13.96 13.11 46.44
CA PRO A 208 14.70 13.31 45.21
C PRO A 208 13.88 12.81 44.00
N PRO A 209 13.96 13.47 42.84
CA PRO A 209 13.24 13.04 41.65
C PRO A 209 13.77 11.70 41.14
N LYS A 210 12.87 10.84 40.64
CA LYS A 210 13.24 9.54 40.09
C LYS A 210 14.23 9.70 38.93
N PRO A 211 15.33 8.93 38.88
CA PRO A 211 16.24 8.91 37.75
C PRO A 211 15.48 8.67 36.44
N LYS A 212 15.89 9.33 35.36
CA LYS A 212 15.30 9.14 34.02
C LYS A 212 16.25 8.31 33.15
N LEU A 213 15.70 7.36 32.40
CA LEU A 213 16.43 6.63 31.37
C LEU A 213 16.68 7.55 30.16
N GLY A 214 17.89 7.55 29.63
CA GLY A 214 18.22 8.27 28.40
C GLY A 214 17.48 7.70 27.17
N LYS A 215 17.51 8.42 26.05
CA LYS A 215 16.96 7.90 24.79
C LYS A 215 17.83 6.74 24.27
N LYS A 216 17.20 5.77 23.60
CA LYS A 216 17.93 4.68 22.93
C LYS A 216 18.87 5.28 21.85
N PRO A 217 20.14 4.84 21.77
CA PRO A 217 21.00 5.21 20.67
C PRO A 217 20.36 4.83 19.33
N GLN A 218 20.44 5.71 18.34
CA GLN A 218 19.89 5.44 17.01
C GLN A 218 20.97 4.83 16.13
N VAL A 219 20.63 3.78 15.39
CA VAL A 219 21.47 3.32 14.28
C VAL A 219 21.45 4.43 13.22
N PRO A 220 22.61 4.88 12.70
CA PRO A 220 22.63 5.85 11.61
C PRO A 220 21.73 5.39 10.47
N ALA A 221 20.84 6.26 10.01
CA ALA A 221 20.02 6.00 8.84
C ALA A 221 20.94 6.05 7.61
N GLU A 222 21.49 4.90 7.21
CA GLU A 222 21.94 4.74 5.84
C GLU A 222 20.69 4.75 4.96
N GLU A 223 20.67 5.62 3.95
CA GLU A 223 19.52 5.89 3.07
C GLU A 223 18.88 4.59 2.57
N ASP A 224 17.56 4.52 2.70
CA ASP A 224 16.73 3.38 2.34
C ASP A 224 16.91 3.02 0.86
N VAL A 225 17.67 1.95 0.59
CA VAL A 225 17.50 1.19 -0.65
C VAL A 225 16.42 0.15 -0.36
N ASP A 226 15.18 0.57 -0.62
CA ASP A 226 13.94 -0.21 -0.71
C ASP A 226 14.05 -1.67 -0.26
N ASP A 227 13.64 -1.88 0.99
CA ASP A 227 13.32 -3.17 1.59
C ASP A 227 11.96 -3.64 1.05
N ASP A 228 11.84 -3.85 -0.27
CA ASP A 228 10.61 -4.34 -0.90
C ASP A 228 10.89 -5.26 -2.10
N LYS A 229 11.14 -6.54 -1.75
CA LYS A 229 10.66 -7.78 -2.38
C LYS A 229 11.65 -8.90 -2.12
N GLU A 230 11.25 -9.82 -1.26
CA GLU A 230 11.73 -11.20 -1.29
C GLU A 230 11.42 -11.79 -2.68
N GLU A 231 12.32 -11.59 -3.65
CA GLU A 231 12.40 -12.48 -4.80
C GLU A 231 13.06 -13.77 -4.30
N GLU A 232 12.20 -14.69 -3.87
CA GLU A 232 12.48 -16.12 -3.80
C GLU A 232 12.75 -16.60 -5.24
N GLU A 233 13.94 -16.32 -5.77
CA GLU A 233 14.46 -16.97 -6.97
C GLU A 233 14.90 -18.38 -6.56
N SER A 234 14.00 -19.34 -6.80
CA SER A 234 14.33 -20.76 -6.87
C SER A 234 15.48 -20.95 -7.84
N LEU A 235 16.63 -21.36 -7.29
CA LEU A 235 17.73 -21.97 -8.05
C LEU A 235 17.21 -23.27 -8.66
N ASP A 236 16.67 -23.19 -9.87
CA ASP A 236 16.56 -24.35 -10.74
C ASP A 236 17.82 -24.39 -11.61
N ASP A 237 18.87 -24.99 -11.05
CA ASP A 237 20.03 -25.46 -11.81
C ASP A 237 19.54 -26.60 -12.71
N GLY A 238 18.98 -26.23 -13.86
CA GLY A 238 18.67 -27.13 -14.96
C GLY A 238 19.95 -27.62 -15.63
N ASN A 239 20.65 -28.54 -14.98
CA ASN A 239 21.69 -29.35 -15.58
C ASN A 239 21.04 -30.51 -16.36
N VAL A 240 20.71 -30.30 -17.65
CA VAL A 240 20.75 -31.28 -18.76
C VAL A 240 20.90 -30.56 -20.10
#